data_AF-A0A970KIX8-F1
#
_entry.id   AF-A0A970KIX8-F1
#
_cell.length_a   1.000
_cell.length_b   1.000
_cell.length_c   1.000
_cell.angle_alpha   90.00
_cell.angle_beta   90.00
_cell.angle_gamma   90.00
#
_symmetry.space_group_name_H-M   'P 1'
#
loop_
_entity.id
_entity.type
_entity.pdbx_description
1 polymer ?
#
loop_
_entity_poly.entity_id
_entity_poly.type
_entity_poly.pdbx_seq_one_letter_code
_entity_poly.pdbx_strand_id
1 'polypeptide(L)' 'MLVERVKQSVSIDWQVRENARAQIRVLVKRVLRKFGYPPDLQQRATELVLEQAEVLCKDWAR' A
#
# COMPACT_ATOMS: atom_id res chain seq x y z
N MET A 1 -0.78 -13.94 -29.15
CA MET A 1 -0.41 -12.52 -28.96
C MET A 1 -1.37 -11.72 -28.05
N LEU A 2 -2.20 -12.36 -27.21
CA LEU A 2 -3.06 -11.69 -26.22
C LEU A 2 -2.54 -11.90 -24.78
N VAL A 3 -2.06 -13.12 -24.49
CA VAL A 3 -1.56 -13.52 -23.17
C VAL A 3 -0.36 -12.70 -22.71
N GLU A 4 0.55 -12.30 -23.61
CA GLU A 4 1.70 -11.46 -23.27
C GLU A 4 1.27 -10.04 -22.87
N ARG A 5 0.29 -9.45 -23.57
CA ARG A 5 -0.25 -8.13 -23.22
C ARG A 5 -0.99 -8.17 -21.87
N VAL A 6 -1.76 -9.22 -21.61
CA VAL A 6 -2.43 -9.41 -20.31
C VAL A 6 -1.41 -9.58 -19.19
N LYS A 7 -0.37 -10.40 -19.38
CA LYS A 7 0.70 -10.55 -18.39
C LYS A 7 1.44 -9.23 -18.13
N GLN A 8 1.74 -8.45 -19.17
CA GLN A 8 2.37 -7.14 -19.02
C GLN A 8 1.48 -6.15 -18.25
N SER A 9 0.18 -6.07 -18.57
CA SER A 9 -0.76 -5.22 -17.84
C SER A 9 -0.85 -5.60 -16.37
N VAL A 10 -1.04 -6.89 -16.08
CA VAL A 10 -1.15 -7.39 -14.68
C VAL A 10 0.13 -7.15 -13.89
N SER A 11 1.31 -7.30 -14.52
CA SER A 11 2.59 -6.98 -13.87
C SER A 11 2.71 -5.49 -13.55
N ILE A 12 2.27 -4.60 -14.44
CA ILE A 12 2.29 -3.15 -14.21
C ILE A 12 1.34 -2.78 -13.06
N ASP A 13 0.12 -3.32 -13.06
CA ASP A 13 -0.85 -3.09 -11.99
C ASP A 13 -0.34 -3.56 -10.63
N TRP A 14 0.34 -4.72 -10.59
CA TRP A 14 0.97 -5.22 -9.37
C TRP A 14 2.11 -4.32 -8.89
N GLN A 15 2.99 -3.88 -9.79
CA GLN A 15 4.09 -2.97 -9.46
C GLN A 15 3.57 -1.62 -8.95
N VAL A 16 2.49 -1.09 -9.54
CA VAL A 16 1.85 0.15 -9.08
C VAL A 16 1.26 -0.05 -7.68
N ARG A 17 0.60 -1.17 -7.41
CA ARG A 17 0.08 -1.51 -6.07
C ARG A 17 1.20 -1.67 -5.03
N GLU A 18 2.30 -2.33 -5.37
CA GLU A 18 3.44 -2.47 -4.47
C GLU A 18 4.13 -1.13 -4.18
N ASN A 19 4.30 -0.28 -5.20
CA ASN A 19 4.84 1.07 -5.02
C ASN A 19 3.92 1.92 -4.13
N ALA A 20 2.60 1.87 -4.34
CA ALA A 20 1.64 2.56 -3.49
C ALA A 20 1.71 2.09 -2.04
N ARG A 21 1.74 0.77 -1.80
CA ARG A 21 1.93 0.19 -0.46
C ARG A 21 3.24 0.65 0.18
N ALA A 22 4.34 0.70 -0.58
CA ALA A 22 5.62 1.17 -0.08
C ALA A 22 5.59 2.65 0.32
N GLN A 23 4.96 3.51 -0.48
CA GLN A 23 4.79 4.93 -0.16
C GLN A 23 3.94 5.15 1.10
N ILE A 24 2.82 4.43 1.23
CA ILE A 24 1.96 4.50 2.42
C ILE A 24 2.76 4.11 3.68
N ARG A 25 3.55 3.04 3.63
CA ARG A 25 4.42 2.65 4.77
C ARG A 25 5.37 3.75 5.18
N VAL A 26 5.98 4.45 4.23
CA VAL A 26 6.92 5.55 4.53
C VAL A 26 6.18 6.73 5.16
N LEU A 27 5.01 7.10 4.62
CA LEU A 27 4.17 8.18 5.15
C LEU A 27 3.71 7.88 6.58
N VAL A 28 3.18 6.69 6.82
CA VAL A 28 2.71 6.27 8.15
C VAL A 28 3.86 6.27 9.15
N LYS A 29 5.02 5.68 8.81
CA LYS A 29 6.20 5.72 9.68
C LYS A 29 6.65 7.16 9.99
N ARG A 30 6.61 8.06 9.00
CA ARG A 30 6.97 9.48 9.20
C ARG A 30 5.99 10.18 10.14
N VAL A 31 4.69 9.95 9.97
CA VAL A 31 3.64 10.50 10.83
C VAL A 31 3.81 9.98 12.26
N LEU A 32 3.93 8.66 12.45
CA LEU A 32 4.05 8.06 13.77
C LEU A 32 5.31 8.51 14.52
N ARG A 33 6.44 8.66 13.82
CA ARG A 33 7.65 9.27 14.40
C ARG A 33 7.44 10.71 14.84
N LYS A 34 6.71 11.51 14.06
CA LYS A 34 6.38 12.90 14.41
C LYS A 34 5.52 12.99 15.68
N PHE A 35 4.66 12.00 15.92
CA PHE A 35 3.81 11.91 17.12
C PHE A 35 4.44 11.14 18.29
N GLY A 36 5.71 10.71 18.19
CA GLY A 36 6.40 10.03 19.28
C GLY A 36 5.92 8.60 19.56
N TYR A 37 5.30 7.93 18.58
CA TYR A 37 4.81 6.56 18.76
C TYR A 37 5.95 5.55 18.95
N PRO A 38 5.86 4.65 19.95
CA PRO A 38 6.86 3.62 20.18
C PRO A 38 6.92 2.64 18.99
N PRO A 39 8.11 2.09 18.69
CA PRO A 39 8.34 1.26 17.50
C PRO A 39 7.44 0.01 17.46
N ASP A 40 7.06 -0.53 18.61
CA ASP A 40 6.19 -1.70 18.74
C ASP A 40 4.78 -1.43 18.22
N LEU A 41 4.26 -0.22 18.48
CA LEU A 41 2.94 0.22 18.00
C LEU A 41 2.99 0.73 16.56
N GLN A 42 4.17 1.12 16.07
CA GLN A 42 4.32 1.58 14.69
C GLN A 42 4.00 0.49 13.67
N GLN A 43 4.43 -0.75 13.95
CA GLN A 43 4.21 -1.87 13.05
C GLN A 43 2.72 -2.16 12.88
N ARG A 44 2.00 -2.28 14.01
CA ARG A 44 0.56 -2.51 14.04
C ARG A 44 -0.26 -1.39 13.39
N ALA A 45 0.10 -0.14 13.66
CA ALA A 45 -0.56 1.02 13.03
C ALA A 45 -0.31 1.05 11.51
N THR A 46 0.88 0.65 11.07
CA THR A 46 1.20 0.58 9.63
C THR A 46 0.39 -0.50 8.92
N GLU A 47 0.22 -1.66 9.53
CA GLU A 47 -0.59 -2.76 8.98
C GLU A 47 -2.07 -2.36 8.87
N LEU A 48 -2.63 -1.75 9.92
CA LEU A 48 -4.02 -1.28 9.90
C LEU A 48 -4.29 -0.25 8.79
N VAL A 49 -3.37 0.70 8.58
CA VAL A 49 -3.53 1.71 7.52
C VAL A 49 -3.41 1.08 6.13
N LEU A 50 -2.55 0.07 5.95
CA LEU A 50 -2.46 -0.67 4.69
C LEU A 50 -3.74 -1.45 4.41
N GLU A 51 -4.30 -2.13 5.41
CA GLU A 51 -5.56 -2.88 5.28
C GLU A 51 -6.72 -1.94 4.92
N GLN A 52 -6.83 -0.80 5.60
CA GLN A 52 -7.82 0.23 5.28
C GLN A 52 -7.64 0.80 3.87
N ALA A 53 -6.40 1.08 3.46
CA ALA A 53 -6.09 1.56 2.11
C ALA A 53 -6.45 0.52 1.04
N GLU A 54 -6.27 -0.77 1.31
CA GLU A 54 -6.67 -1.84 0.38
C GLU A 54 -8.19 -1.97 0.23
N VAL A 55 -8.95 -1.79 1.30
CA VAL A 55 -10.42 -1.77 1.25
C VAL A 55 -10.89 -0.55 0.46
N LEU A 56 -10.34 0.64 0.74
CA LEU A 56 -10.67 1.87 0.01
C LEU A 56 -10.32 1.78 -1.48
N CYS A 57 -9.18 1.22 -1.84
CA CYS A 57 -8.79 1.01 -3.24
C CYS A 57 -9.72 0.04 -3.98
N LYS A 58 -10.27 -0.96 -3.30
CA LYS A 58 -11.28 -1.86 -3.89
C LYS A 58 -12.60 -1.13 -4.17
N ASP A 59 -12.99 -0.22 -3.29
CA ASP A 59 -14.21 0.59 -3.46
C ASP A 59 -14.04 1.69 -4.52
N TRP A 60 -12.84 2.25 -4.69
CA TRP A 60 -12.56 3.28 -5.71
C TRP A 60 -12.37 2.73 -7.13
N ALA A 61 -12.14 1.43 -7.27
CA ALA A 61 -12.03 0.75 -8.56
C ALA A 61 -13.40 0.39 -9.17
N ARG A 62 -14.50 0.85 -8.57
CA ARG A 62 -15.88 0.63 -9.03
C ARG A 62 -16.38 1.73 -9.96
#